data_AF-A8H186-F1
#
_entry.id   AF-A8H186-F1
#
_cell.length_a   1.000
_cell.length_b   1.000
_cell.length_c   1.000
_cell.angle_alpha   90.00
_cell.angle_beta   90.00
_cell.angle_gamma   90.00
#
_symmetry.space_group_name_H-M   'P 1'
#
loop_
_entity.id
_entity.type
_entity.pdbx_description
1 polymer ?
#
loop_
_entity_poly.entity_id
_entity_poly.type
_entity_poly.pdbx_seq_one_letter_code
_entity_poly.pdbx_strand_id
1 'polypeptide(L)'
;MGFNNALRSLIIFSTLVCGTAFALEQPIVVSFADQPINKFNQKLELAQQQDRSWSQQPESISAHYAGSSFQLAKVKKYQGKVVTYNVSGASEQHPKMLLILSMEKQKNRWKLDAARLTWQCKNGLHFGTDRCSNNH
;
A
#
# COMPACT_ATOMS: atom_id res chain seq x y z
N MET A 1 -10.57 -55.39 -43.73
CA MET A 1 -12.05 -55.36 -43.68
C MET A 1 -12.45 -55.81 -42.28
N GLY A 2 -13.17 -54.97 -41.53
CA GLY A 2 -13.60 -55.26 -40.16
C GLY A 2 -13.77 -54.00 -39.33
N PHE A 3 -14.89 -53.31 -39.55
CA PHE A 3 -15.41 -52.27 -38.67
C PHE A 3 -15.84 -52.90 -37.34
N ASN A 4 -15.61 -52.24 -36.20
CA ASN A 4 -16.73 -51.79 -35.36
C ASN A 4 -16.30 -50.88 -34.19
N ASN A 5 -17.10 -49.82 -34.07
CA ASN A 5 -17.07 -48.73 -33.10
C ASN A 5 -17.64 -49.13 -31.73
N ALA A 6 -17.44 -48.19 -30.79
CA ALA A 6 -18.09 -48.03 -29.47
C ALA A 6 -17.44 -48.87 -28.36
N LEU A 7 -17.10 -48.31 -27.20
CA LEU A 7 -18.01 -47.56 -26.37
C LEU A 7 -17.22 -46.67 -25.37
N ARG A 8 -17.57 -45.40 -25.38
CA ARG A 8 -17.61 -44.43 -24.27
C ARG A 8 -17.25 -45.01 -22.89
N SER A 9 -16.34 -44.33 -22.19
CA SER A 9 -16.67 -43.71 -20.89
C SER A 9 -15.62 -42.67 -20.51
N LEU A 10 -16.07 -41.41 -20.56
CA LEU A 10 -15.48 -40.29 -19.85
C LEU A 10 -15.46 -40.60 -18.35
N ILE A 11 -14.30 -40.46 -17.71
CA ILE A 11 -14.25 -39.99 -16.32
C ILE A 11 -13.18 -38.90 -16.27
N ILE A 12 -13.60 -37.69 -16.61
CA ILE A 12 -12.86 -36.48 -16.31
C ILE A 12 -13.01 -36.29 -14.79
N PHE A 13 -12.01 -36.69 -14.02
CA PHE A 13 -11.91 -36.34 -12.61
C PHE A 13 -11.59 -34.84 -12.53
N SER A 14 -12.64 -34.02 -12.59
CA SER A 14 -12.55 -32.60 -12.29
C SER A 14 -12.29 -32.45 -10.80
N THR A 15 -11.03 -32.32 -10.42
CA THR A 15 -10.64 -31.86 -9.09
C THR A 15 -11.12 -30.42 -8.95
N LEU A 16 -12.26 -30.25 -8.28
CA LEU A 16 -12.71 -28.99 -7.71
C LEU A 16 -11.68 -28.57 -6.65
N VAL A 17 -10.61 -27.91 -7.10
CA VAL A 17 -9.75 -27.14 -6.21
C VAL A 17 -10.55 -25.91 -5.86
N CYS A 18 -11.25 -26.00 -4.73
CA CYS A 18 -11.90 -24.90 -4.06
C CYS A 18 -10.83 -23.85 -3.76
N GLY A 19 -10.69 -22.86 -4.65
CA GLY A 19 -9.77 -21.75 -4.45
C GLY A 19 -10.15 -21.03 -3.17
N THR A 20 -9.21 -20.92 -2.24
CA THR A 20 -9.35 -20.05 -1.08
C THR A 20 -9.62 -18.64 -1.60
N ALA A 21 -10.85 -18.17 -1.42
CA ALA A 21 -11.20 -16.77 -1.61
C ALA A 21 -10.37 -15.97 -0.60
N PHE A 22 -9.20 -15.50 -1.02
CA PHE A 22 -8.49 -14.45 -0.32
C PHE A 22 -9.38 -13.21 -0.42
N ALA A 23 -10.24 -13.02 0.56
CA ALA A 23 -10.86 -11.73 0.81
C ALA A 23 -9.72 -10.77 1.08
N LEU A 24 -9.35 -10.03 0.03
CA LEU A 24 -8.42 -8.93 0.08
C LEU A 24 -9.10 -7.83 0.91
N GLU A 25 -9.00 -7.91 2.24
CA GLU A 25 -9.19 -6.79 3.15
C GLU A 25 -8.06 -5.77 2.90
N GLN A 26 -8.14 -5.11 1.76
CA GLN A 26 -7.49 -3.83 1.59
C GLN A 26 -8.58 -2.80 1.89
N PRO A 27 -8.35 -1.89 2.84
CA PRO A 27 -9.24 -0.75 3.00
C PRO A 27 -9.45 -0.12 1.62
N ILE A 28 -10.71 -0.05 1.18
CA ILE A 28 -11.07 0.62 -0.07
C ILE A 28 -10.76 2.09 0.20
N VAL A 29 -9.66 2.58 -0.37
CA VAL A 29 -9.35 4.00 -0.32
C VAL A 29 -9.99 4.65 -1.53
N VAL A 30 -11.03 5.44 -1.30
CA VAL A 30 -11.83 6.03 -2.38
C VAL A 30 -11.22 7.29 -2.96
N SER A 31 -10.29 7.94 -2.24
CA SER A 31 -9.56 9.12 -2.73
C SER A 31 -8.28 9.41 -1.93
N PHE A 32 -7.36 10.17 -2.53
CA PHE A 32 -6.06 10.56 -1.97
C PHE A 32 -5.71 12.04 -2.19
N ALA A 33 -5.09 12.66 -1.18
CA ALA A 33 -4.43 13.96 -1.30
C ALA A 33 -2.93 13.74 -1.55
N ASP A 34 -2.46 14.06 -2.76
CA ASP A 34 -1.04 13.97 -3.10
C ASP A 34 -0.21 14.93 -2.24
N GLN A 35 0.88 14.42 -1.69
CA GLN A 35 1.82 15.17 -0.86
C GLN A 35 3.06 15.55 -1.68
N PRO A 36 3.66 16.73 -1.44
CA PRO A 36 4.88 17.13 -2.13
C PRO A 36 6.05 16.23 -1.71
N ILE A 37 6.75 15.66 -2.69
CA ILE A 37 7.89 14.76 -2.48
C ILE A 37 9.23 15.33 -2.93
N ASN A 38 9.24 16.39 -3.75
CA ASN A 38 10.46 16.89 -4.41
C ASN A 38 11.53 17.35 -3.42
N LYS A 39 11.16 18.19 -2.44
CA LYS A 39 12.11 18.66 -1.40
C LYS A 39 12.61 17.51 -0.53
N PHE A 40 11.76 16.53 -0.25
CA PHE A 40 12.17 15.37 0.52
C PHE A 40 13.15 14.49 -0.27
N ASN A 41 12.87 14.22 -1.55
CA ASN A 41 13.76 13.44 -2.40
C ASN A 41 15.16 14.06 -2.52
N GLN A 42 15.27 15.40 -2.56
CA GLN A 42 16.56 16.09 -2.51
C GLN A 42 17.31 15.78 -1.20
N LYS A 43 16.63 15.85 -0.05
CA LYS A 43 17.22 15.50 1.25
C LYS A 43 17.59 14.02 1.34
N LEU A 44 16.74 13.14 0.83
CA LEU A 44 16.95 11.70 0.82
C LEU A 44 18.16 11.32 -0.04
N GLU A 45 18.35 11.98 -1.18
CA GLU A 45 19.52 11.78 -2.02
C GLU A 45 20.81 12.15 -1.28
N LEU A 46 20.86 13.34 -0.68
CA LEU A 46 22.00 13.79 0.12
C LEU A 46 22.27 12.85 1.31
N ALA A 47 21.22 12.38 1.98
CA ALA A 47 21.34 11.48 3.12
C ALA A 47 21.90 10.11 2.72
N GLN A 48 21.49 9.57 1.56
CA GLN A 48 22.03 8.32 1.03
C GLN A 48 23.49 8.47 0.59
N GLN A 49 23.89 9.62 0.03
CA GLN A 49 25.28 9.91 -0.29
C GLN A 49 26.17 10.01 0.96
N GLN A 50 25.57 10.39 2.09
CA GLN A 50 26.23 10.47 3.41
C GLN A 50 26.06 9.19 4.23
N ASP A 51 25.57 8.10 3.64
CA ASP A 51 25.31 6.81 4.30
C ASP A 51 24.51 6.93 5.61
N ARG A 52 23.57 7.89 5.67
CA ARG A 52 22.72 8.08 6.85
C ARG A 52 21.82 6.86 7.02
N SER A 53 21.82 6.25 8.20
CA SER A 53 21.08 5.00 8.48
C SER A 53 19.57 5.08 8.16
N TRP A 54 18.93 6.23 8.44
CA TRP A 54 17.51 6.42 8.16
C TRP A 54 17.18 6.41 6.65
N SER A 55 18.17 6.58 5.78
CA SER A 55 17.98 6.77 4.34
C SER A 55 18.17 5.50 3.51
N GLN A 56 18.46 4.37 4.14
CA GLN A 56 18.92 3.15 3.44
C GLN A 56 17.81 2.14 3.15
N GLN A 57 16.77 2.10 3.98
CA GLN A 57 15.69 1.12 3.86
C GLN A 57 14.34 1.83 3.69
N PRO A 58 13.42 1.28 2.88
CA PRO A 58 12.11 1.88 2.66
C PRO A 58 11.35 2.18 3.96
N GLU A 59 11.43 1.30 4.95
CA GLU A 59 10.76 1.44 6.24
C GLU A 59 11.30 2.64 7.03
N SER A 60 12.61 2.82 7.08
CA SER A 60 13.24 3.94 7.80
C SER A 60 13.06 5.26 7.06
N ILE A 61 13.11 5.25 5.73
CA ILE A 61 12.78 6.42 4.89
C ILE A 61 11.32 6.82 5.11
N SER A 62 10.41 5.84 5.13
CA SER A 62 8.99 6.05 5.37
C SER A 62 8.72 6.67 6.73
N ALA A 63 9.33 6.13 7.79
CA ALA A 63 9.21 6.69 9.13
C ALA A 63 9.77 8.12 9.21
N HIS A 64 10.89 8.39 8.53
CA HIS A 64 11.49 9.73 8.48
C HIS A 64 10.62 10.75 7.72
N TYR A 65 9.98 10.34 6.62
CA TYR A 65 9.03 11.18 5.89
C TYR A 65 7.77 11.46 6.69
N ALA A 66 7.19 10.42 7.29
CA ALA A 66 5.91 10.50 7.98
C ALA A 66 5.99 11.27 9.30
N GLY A 67 7.15 11.26 9.97
CA GLY A 67 7.35 11.89 11.27
C GLY A 67 6.70 11.11 12.41
N SER A 68 6.82 11.64 13.64
CA SER A 68 6.42 10.94 14.87
C SER A 68 4.91 10.74 15.04
N SER A 69 4.09 11.51 14.32
CA SER A 69 2.63 11.40 14.39
C SER A 69 2.07 10.17 13.69
N PHE A 70 2.89 9.45 12.93
CA PHE A 70 2.51 8.27 12.16
C PHE A 70 3.33 7.06 12.56
N GLN A 71 2.68 5.90 12.56
CA GLN A 71 3.30 4.60 12.82
C GLN A 71 3.21 3.72 11.58
N LEU A 72 4.28 3.01 11.26
CA LEU A 72 4.30 2.08 10.14
C LEU A 72 3.38 0.88 10.45
N ALA A 73 2.30 0.75 9.69
CA ALA A 73 1.32 -0.33 9.87
C ALA A 73 1.57 -1.50 8.90
N LYS A 74 2.03 -1.21 7.67
CA LYS A 74 2.26 -2.26 6.66
C LYS A 74 3.30 -1.84 5.64
N VAL A 75 4.01 -2.84 5.12
CA VAL A 75 4.91 -2.74 3.97
C VAL A 75 4.49 -3.76 2.94
N LYS A 76 4.45 -3.38 1.67
CA LYS A 76 4.17 -4.28 0.54
C LYS A 76 5.16 -4.03 -0.58
N LYS A 77 5.52 -5.09 -1.30
CA LYS A 77 6.18 -4.98 -2.61
C LYS A 77 5.12 -5.07 -3.70
N TYR A 78 5.10 -4.12 -4.63
CA TYR A 78 4.10 -4.08 -5.70
C TYR A 78 4.71 -3.46 -6.96
N GLN A 79 4.65 -4.17 -8.09
CA GLN A 79 5.15 -3.71 -9.39
C GLN A 79 6.58 -3.13 -9.35
N GLY A 80 7.51 -3.81 -8.65
CA GLY A 80 8.89 -3.35 -8.52
C GLY A 80 9.11 -2.18 -7.55
N LYS A 81 8.05 -1.68 -6.92
CA LYS A 81 8.07 -0.62 -5.90
C LYS A 81 7.87 -1.20 -4.50
N VAL A 82 8.26 -0.43 -3.49
CA VAL A 82 7.94 -0.68 -2.08
C VAL A 82 6.91 0.34 -1.64
N VAL A 83 5.76 -0.15 -1.19
CA VAL A 83 4.65 0.65 -0.70
C VAL A 83 4.56 0.51 0.81
N THR A 84 4.62 1.62 1.52
CA THR A 84 4.42 1.66 2.98
C THR A 84 3.10 2.34 3.32
N TYR A 85 2.47 1.84 4.37
CA TYR A 85 1.20 2.33 4.91
C TYR A 85 1.48 2.77 6.34
N ASN A 86 1.39 4.07 6.60
CA ASN A 86 1.65 4.67 7.91
C ASN A 86 0.35 5.25 8.43
N VAL A 87 -0.01 4.95 9.67
CA VAL A 87 -1.29 5.32 10.27
C VAL A 87 -1.05 6.29 11.41
N SER A 88 -1.82 7.38 11.46
CA SER A 88 -1.71 8.32 12.57
C SER A 88 -2.40 7.78 13.83
N GLY A 89 -1.99 8.30 14.98
CA GLY A 89 -2.81 8.19 16.19
C GLY A 89 -4.19 8.80 15.94
N ALA A 90 -5.24 8.18 16.46
CA ALA A 90 -6.57 8.78 16.51
C ALA A 90 -6.66 9.66 17.77
N SER A 91 -7.21 10.86 17.64
CA SER A 91 -7.58 11.69 18.80
C SER A 91 -9.03 12.13 18.65
N GLU A 92 -9.66 12.58 19.74
CA GLU A 92 -11.04 13.09 19.65
C GLU A 92 -11.17 14.31 18.73
N GLN A 93 -10.06 15.03 18.51
CA GLN A 93 -9.99 16.27 17.74
C GLN A 93 -9.59 16.04 16.27
N HIS A 94 -9.01 14.89 15.93
CA HIS A 94 -8.45 14.64 14.58
C HIS A 94 -8.83 13.25 14.04
N PRO A 95 -9.29 13.17 12.77
CA PRO A 95 -9.58 11.90 12.14
C PRO A 95 -8.30 11.06 12.01
N LYS A 96 -8.47 9.73 12.03
CA LYS A 96 -7.36 8.80 11.83
C LYS A 96 -6.88 8.89 10.38
N MET A 97 -5.61 9.21 10.19
CA MET A 97 -5.02 9.37 8.86
C MET A 97 -4.24 8.14 8.44
N LEU A 98 -4.22 7.87 7.14
CA LEU A 98 -3.37 6.87 6.49
C LEU A 98 -2.52 7.57 5.41
N LEU A 99 -1.21 7.52 5.60
CA LEU A 99 -0.21 7.99 4.68
C LEU A 99 0.39 6.81 3.92
N ILE A 100 0.19 6.80 2.61
CA ILE A 100 0.70 5.78 1.70
C ILE A 100 1.88 6.34 0.93
N LEU A 101 3.05 5.74 1.09
CA LEU A 101 4.25 6.12 0.36
C LEU A 101 4.62 5.02 -0.64
N SER A 102 4.94 5.41 -1.86
CA SER A 102 5.46 4.54 -2.91
C SER A 102 6.91 4.91 -3.14
N MET A 103 7.81 3.94 -3.01
CA MET A 103 9.24 4.11 -3.22
C MET A 103 9.74 3.19 -4.31
N GLU A 104 10.65 3.69 -5.12
CA GLU A 104 11.33 2.93 -6.15
C GLU A 104 12.84 3.11 -6.03
N LYS A 105 13.57 2.16 -6.61
CA LYS A 105 15.03 2.19 -6.62
C LYS A 105 15.52 2.70 -7.97
N GLN A 106 16.23 3.82 -7.97
CA GLN A 106 16.87 4.40 -9.16
C GLN A 106 18.39 4.40 -8.96
N LYS A 107 19.14 3.77 -9.88
CA LYS A 107 20.61 3.68 -9.79
C LYS A 107 21.09 3.22 -8.40
N ASN A 108 20.44 2.17 -7.87
CA ASN A 108 20.66 1.60 -6.55
C ASN A 108 20.38 2.54 -5.34
N ARG A 109 19.72 3.69 -5.54
CA ARG A 109 19.27 4.60 -4.48
C ARG A 109 17.75 4.66 -4.42
N TRP A 110 17.20 4.74 -3.22
CA TRP A 110 15.77 4.90 -3.01
C TRP A 110 15.31 6.32 -3.33
N LYS A 111 14.10 6.42 -3.85
CA LYS A 111 13.40 7.68 -4.12
C LYS A 111 11.90 7.49 -3.84
N LEU A 112 11.24 8.50 -3.28
CA LEU A 112 9.78 8.54 -3.28
C LEU A 112 9.28 8.81 -4.69
N ASP A 113 8.43 7.92 -5.16
CA ASP A 113 7.68 8.03 -6.42
C ASP A 113 6.32 8.70 -6.18
N ALA A 114 5.66 8.38 -5.07
CA ALA A 114 4.42 9.04 -4.66
C ALA A 114 4.27 9.06 -3.14
N ALA A 115 3.55 10.06 -2.65
CA ALA A 115 3.09 10.15 -1.26
C ALA A 115 1.64 10.61 -1.26
N ARG A 116 0.76 9.83 -0.63
CA ARG A 116 -0.69 10.03 -0.67
C ARG A 116 -1.26 9.99 0.74
N LEU A 117 -2.04 10.99 1.09
CA LEU A 117 -2.71 11.06 2.39
C LEU A 117 -4.21 10.84 2.22
N THR A 118 -4.77 10.04 3.12
CA THR A 118 -6.22 9.78 3.20
C THR A 118 -6.61 9.72 4.68
N TRP A 119 -7.88 9.87 5.01
CA TRP A 119 -8.34 9.87 6.39
C TRP A 119 -9.66 9.14 6.56
N GLN A 120 -9.87 8.62 7.76
CA GLN A 120 -11.07 7.92 8.19
C GLN A 120 -11.87 8.83 9.14
N CYS A 121 -13.09 9.17 8.74
CA CYS A 121 -14.02 9.92 9.58
C CYS A 121 -14.71 9.01 10.60
N LYS A 122 -15.20 9.57 11.71
CA LYS A 122 -15.71 8.85 12.91
C LYS A 122 -16.79 7.80 12.63
N ASN A 123 -17.53 7.94 11.53
CA ASN A 123 -18.60 7.03 11.09
C ASN A 123 -18.32 6.36 9.72
N GLY A 124 -17.12 6.54 9.15
CA GLY A 124 -16.74 5.97 7.86
C GLY A 124 -15.98 4.65 8.02
N LEU A 125 -16.42 3.60 7.32
CA LEU A 125 -15.68 2.34 7.20
C LEU A 125 -14.48 2.43 6.25
N HIS A 126 -14.35 3.54 5.53
CA HIS A 126 -13.36 3.71 4.45
C HIS A 126 -12.49 4.94 4.67
N PHE A 127 -11.27 4.86 4.15
CA PHE A 127 -10.36 5.99 4.07
C PHE A 127 -10.69 6.78 2.79
N GLY A 128 -10.87 8.09 2.89
CA GLY A 128 -11.17 8.97 1.75
C GLY A 128 -10.50 10.34 1.87
N THR A 129 -10.77 11.24 0.92
CA THR A 129 -10.38 12.66 0.99
C THR A 129 -11.57 13.59 1.18
N ASP A 130 -12.75 13.05 1.47
CA ASP A 130 -13.92 13.87 1.71
C ASP A 130 -13.77 14.55 3.06
N ARG A 131 -14.07 15.85 3.14
CA ARG A 131 -14.06 16.54 4.44
C ARG A 131 -14.95 15.75 5.40
N CYS A 132 -14.40 15.41 6.57
CA CYS A 132 -15.23 14.85 7.62
C CYS A 132 -16.31 15.87 7.94
N SER A 133 -17.56 15.52 7.67
CA SER A 133 -18.70 16.33 8.07
C SER A 133 -18.71 16.41 9.60
N ASN A 134 -18.80 17.63 10.13
CA ASN A 134 -18.98 17.87 11.57
C ASN A 134 -20.43 17.63 12.02
N ASN A 135 -21.29 17.08 11.16
CA ASN A 135 -22.70 16.88 11.51
C ASN A 135 -22.82 15.74 12.52
N HIS A 136 -22.91 16.15 13.78
CA HIS A 136 -23.65 15.46 14.83
C HIS A 136 -25.13 15.39 14.48
#